data_AF-A0A6G5AI24-F1
#
_entry.id   AF-A0A6G5AI24-F1
#
_cell.length_a   1.000
_cell.length_b   1.000
_cell.length_c   1.000
_cell.angle_alpha   90.00
_cell.angle_beta   90.00
_cell.angle_gamma   90.00
#
_symmetry.space_group_name_H-M   'P 1'
#
loop_
_entity.id
_entity.type
_entity.pdbx_description
1 polymer ?
#
loop_
_entity_poly.entity_id
_entity_poly.type
_entity_poly.pdbx_seq_one_letter_code
_entity_poly.pdbx_strand_id
1 'polypeptide(L)'
;MSDAHCPINKMSWQLFKETWFENGAQNSLLYNIDPGIELNNPLKVSRSVETAIHRLRLGTVYTKAFLYKIRRAGSPTCSCGEAQEYAEHILLHCKNHDIPRKNLFQKLNSLDKRPPSIAKILGPWPKESYKPLQRVQSFTFLRNQKLL
;
A
#
# COMPACT_ATOMS: atom_id res chain seq x y z
N MET A 1 16.15 -13.03 37.81
CA MET A 1 16.43 -13.73 36.54
C MET A 1 16.09 -12.76 35.44
N SER A 2 17.11 -12.34 34.70
CA SER A 2 17.30 -10.99 34.16
C SER A 2 16.95 -10.83 32.68
N ASP A 3 16.13 -9.82 32.42
CA ASP A 3 16.10 -8.87 31.28
C ASP A 3 17.20 -8.99 30.20
N ALA A 4 17.08 -9.95 29.29
CA ALA A 4 17.90 -10.04 28.08
C ALA A 4 17.19 -9.59 26.78
N HIS A 5 15.97 -9.01 26.86
CA HIS A 5 15.11 -8.83 25.67
C HIS A 5 15.16 -7.42 25.02
N CYS A 6 15.83 -6.43 25.60
CA CYS A 6 15.72 -5.01 25.22
C CYS A 6 16.86 -4.44 24.33
N PRO A 7 18.15 -4.80 24.49
CA PRO A 7 19.24 -4.13 23.75
C PRO A 7 19.33 -4.54 22.27
N ILE A 8 19.11 -5.82 21.97
CA ILE A 8 19.18 -6.38 20.61
C ILE A 8 18.15 -5.69 19.70
N ASN A 9 16.99 -5.34 20.25
CA ASN A 9 15.92 -4.67 19.52
C ASN A 9 16.26 -3.21 19.21
N LYS A 10 16.85 -2.45 20.15
CA LYS A 10 17.21 -1.04 19.89
C LYS A 10 18.30 -0.89 18.84
N MET A 11 19.34 -1.71 18.91
CA MET A 11 20.47 -1.66 17.97
C MET A 11 20.05 -2.13 16.58
N SER A 12 19.21 -3.17 16.48
CA SER A 12 18.64 -3.60 15.20
C SER A 12 17.69 -2.56 14.60
N TRP A 13 16.89 -1.85 15.41
CA TRP A 13 16.06 -0.74 14.94
C TRP A 13 16.87 0.45 14.44
N GLN A 14 18.01 0.77 15.07
CA GLN A 14 18.90 1.82 14.58
C GLN A 14 19.54 1.44 13.24
N LEU A 15 20.13 0.25 13.16
CA LEU A 15 20.72 -0.26 11.90
C LEU A 15 19.69 -0.36 10.78
N PHE A 16 18.45 -0.78 11.08
CA PHE A 16 17.36 -0.81 10.11
C PHE A 16 16.99 0.60 9.62
N LYS A 17 16.88 1.59 10.51
CA LYS A 17 16.60 2.98 10.11
C LYS A 17 17.72 3.55 9.25
N GLU A 18 18.97 3.36 9.64
CA GLU A 18 20.14 3.79 8.85
C GLU A 18 20.10 3.16 7.46
N THR A 19 19.86 1.85 7.37
CA THR A 19 19.73 1.14 6.08
C THR A 19 18.53 1.66 5.26
N TRP A 20 17.40 1.96 5.91
CA TRP A 20 16.19 2.51 5.29
C TRP A 20 16.42 3.89 4.68
N PHE A 21 17.17 4.76 5.36
CA PHE A 21 17.45 6.10 4.87
C PHE A 21 18.62 6.17 3.87
N GLU A 22 19.62 5.30 4.01
CA GLU A 22 20.90 5.45 3.29
C GLU A 22 21.05 4.60 2.03
N ASN A 23 20.45 3.40 1.90
CA ASN A 23 20.89 2.46 0.84
C ASN A 23 19.79 1.61 0.16
N GLY A 24 18.83 2.26 -0.49
CA GLY A 24 18.04 1.63 -1.56
C GLY A 24 16.53 1.60 -1.37
N ALA A 25 16.02 1.97 -0.20
CA ALA A 25 14.58 2.09 0.01
C ALA A 25 13.98 3.25 -0.80
N GLN A 26 14.73 4.32 -1.07
CA GLN A 26 14.26 5.53 -1.77
C GLN A 26 13.62 5.25 -3.14
N ASN A 27 14.06 4.19 -3.83
CA ASN A 27 13.50 3.77 -5.13
C ASN A 27 12.35 2.75 -4.99
N SER A 28 11.99 2.37 -3.77
CA SER A 28 10.94 1.39 -3.49
C SER A 28 9.58 2.06 -3.34
N LEU A 29 8.53 1.35 -3.76
CA LEU A 29 7.15 1.78 -3.56
C LEU A 29 6.82 2.02 -2.08
N LEU A 30 7.41 1.24 -1.18
CA LEU A 30 7.16 1.35 0.25
C LEU A 30 7.70 2.66 0.83
N TYR A 31 8.83 3.16 0.32
CA TYR A 31 9.37 4.47 0.74
C TYR A 31 8.50 5.64 0.25
N ASN A 32 7.92 5.54 -0.94
CA ASN A 32 6.95 6.54 -1.44
C ASN A 32 5.66 6.58 -0.61
N ILE A 33 5.32 5.45 0.02
CA ILE A 33 4.14 5.31 0.86
C ILE A 33 4.45 5.79 2.28
N ASP A 34 5.55 5.29 2.87
CA ASP A 34 5.89 5.45 4.28
C ASP A 34 7.38 5.75 4.48
N PRO A 35 7.83 6.97 4.12
CA PRO A 35 9.24 7.33 4.26
C PRO A 35 9.69 7.36 5.73
N GLY A 36 8.75 7.63 6.66
CA GLY A 36 9.00 7.75 8.10
C GLY A 36 8.88 6.44 8.89
N ILE A 37 8.51 5.32 8.26
CA ILE A 37 8.31 4.02 8.93
C ILE A 37 7.22 4.12 10.02
N GLU A 38 6.11 4.77 9.69
CA GLU A 38 4.97 4.99 10.57
C GLU A 38 3.89 3.90 10.44
N LEU A 39 4.02 2.98 9.47
CA LEU A 39 3.15 1.82 9.29
C LEU A 39 3.33 0.79 10.40
N ASN A 40 2.86 1.11 11.60
CA ASN A 40 3.13 0.31 12.80
C ASN A 40 1.89 -0.40 13.36
N ASN A 41 0.75 -0.36 12.68
CA ASN A 41 -0.51 -0.82 13.25
C ASN A 41 -1.21 -1.88 12.37
N PRO A 42 -1.59 -3.05 12.94
CA PRO A 42 -2.45 -3.99 12.24
C PRO A 42 -3.77 -3.32 11.89
N LEU A 43 -4.25 -3.57 10.68
CA LEU A 43 -5.30 -2.75 10.08
C LEU A 43 -6.67 -3.02 10.70
N LYS A 44 -6.82 -4.04 11.57
CA LYS A 44 -8.08 -4.47 12.18
C LYS A 44 -9.21 -4.61 11.15
N VAL A 45 -8.86 -4.99 9.93
CA VAL A 45 -9.75 -5.34 8.82
C VAL A 45 -9.72 -6.86 8.61
N SER A 46 -10.55 -7.38 7.70
CA SER A 46 -10.47 -8.81 7.35
C SER A 46 -9.07 -9.17 6.83
N ARG A 47 -8.58 -10.38 7.15
CA ARG A 47 -7.25 -10.87 6.74
C ARG A 47 -6.98 -10.77 5.24
N SER A 48 -8.01 -11.02 4.41
CA SER A 48 -7.89 -10.91 2.95
C SER A 48 -7.52 -9.49 2.54
N VAL A 49 -8.27 -8.51 3.04
CA VAL A 49 -8.03 -7.07 2.80
C VAL A 49 -6.65 -6.64 3.29
N GLU A 50 -6.27 -7.03 4.51
CA GLU A 50 -4.95 -6.74 5.06
C GLU A 50 -3.85 -7.29 4.16
N THR A 51 -3.98 -8.54 3.70
CA THR A 51 -3.04 -9.17 2.77
C THR A 51 -2.94 -8.38 1.45
N ALA A 52 -4.04 -7.91 0.87
CA ALA A 52 -3.98 -7.10 -0.34
C ALA A 52 -3.28 -5.77 -0.12
N ILE A 53 -3.52 -5.09 1.01
CA ILE A 53 -2.84 -3.82 1.32
C ILE A 53 -1.35 -4.06 1.49
N HIS A 54 -0.94 -5.11 2.20
CA HIS A 54 0.48 -5.47 2.31
C HIS A 54 1.11 -5.78 0.95
N ARG A 55 0.42 -6.54 0.09
CA ARG A 55 0.89 -6.81 -1.28
C ARG A 55 1.00 -5.54 -2.12
N LEU A 56 0.03 -4.62 -1.98
CA LEU A 56 0.06 -3.33 -2.66
C LEU A 56 1.25 -2.47 -2.20
N ARG A 57 1.48 -2.40 -0.89
CA ARG A 57 2.63 -1.69 -0.30
C ARG A 57 3.96 -2.23 -0.80
N LEU A 58 4.06 -3.55 -0.98
CA LEU A 58 5.26 -4.23 -1.46
C LEU A 58 5.37 -4.28 -2.99
N GLY A 59 4.35 -3.82 -3.74
CA GLY A 59 4.32 -3.95 -5.19
C GLY A 59 4.23 -5.39 -5.70
N THR A 60 3.75 -6.32 -4.86
CA THR A 60 3.62 -7.76 -5.17
C THR A 60 2.17 -8.20 -5.38
N VAL A 61 1.27 -7.24 -5.59
CA VAL A 61 -0.10 -7.51 -6.01
C VAL A 61 -0.09 -8.07 -7.45
N TYR A 62 -1.08 -8.90 -7.79
CA TYR A 62 -1.18 -9.55 -9.10
C TYR A 62 -1.57 -8.60 -10.25
N THR A 63 -0.89 -7.46 -10.40
CA THR A 63 -1.03 -6.66 -11.61
C THR A 63 -0.37 -7.34 -12.81
N LYS A 64 -0.75 -6.95 -14.03
CA LYS A 64 -0.09 -7.47 -15.24
C LYS A 64 1.40 -7.18 -15.26
N ALA A 65 1.85 -6.02 -14.78
CA ALA A 65 3.29 -5.72 -14.71
C ALA A 65 4.03 -6.70 -13.79
N PHE A 66 3.46 -7.01 -12.61
CA PHE A 66 4.05 -8.01 -11.71
C PHE A 66 3.99 -9.42 -12.31
N LEU A 67 2.85 -9.82 -12.87
CA LEU A 67 2.68 -11.12 -13.50
C LEU A 67 3.64 -11.32 -14.69
N TYR A 68 3.86 -10.28 -15.50
CA TYR A 68 4.84 -10.30 -16.59
C TYR A 68 6.26 -10.47 -16.06
N LYS A 69 6.64 -9.74 -15.00
CA LYS A 69 7.94 -9.87 -14.33
C LYS A 69 8.22 -11.30 -13.86
N ILE A 70 7.21 -12.00 -13.34
CA ILE A 70 7.32 -13.41 -12.92
C ILE A 70 6.96 -14.42 -14.03
N ARG A 71 6.87 -13.98 -15.29
CA ARG A 71 6.58 -14.81 -16.48
C ARG A 71 5.24 -15.58 -16.41
N ARG A 72 4.25 -15.01 -15.72
CA ARG A 72 2.87 -15.55 -15.61
C ARG A 72 1.83 -14.79 -16.45
N ALA A 73 2.23 -13.74 -17.17
CA ALA A 73 1.42 -13.05 -18.16
C ALA A 73 2.25 -12.75 -19.40
N GLY A 74 1.59 -12.70 -20.57
CA GLY A 74 2.27 -12.42 -21.85
C GLY A 74 2.60 -10.95 -22.09
N SER A 75 2.04 -10.03 -21.29
CA SER A 75 2.30 -8.59 -21.42
C SER A 75 2.05 -7.86 -20.09
N PRO A 76 2.81 -6.79 -19.80
CA PRO A 76 2.58 -5.93 -18.64
C PRO A 76 1.48 -4.87 -18.87
N THR A 77 0.95 -4.76 -20.09
CA THR A 77 0.09 -3.65 -20.53
C THR A 77 -1.33 -3.74 -19.97
N CYS A 78 -1.78 -2.64 -19.36
CA CYS A 78 -3.15 -2.53 -18.86
C CYS A 78 -4.15 -2.57 -20.02
N SER A 79 -5.33 -3.15 -19.77
CA SER A 79 -6.41 -3.17 -20.78
C SER A 79 -6.92 -1.77 -21.14
N CYS A 80 -6.56 -0.73 -20.38
CA CYS A 80 -6.87 0.65 -20.71
C CYS A 80 -5.91 1.28 -21.75
N GLY A 81 -4.83 0.58 -22.11
CA GLY A 81 -3.79 1.05 -23.03
C GLY A 81 -2.51 1.55 -22.34
N GLU A 82 -2.45 1.57 -21.01
CA GLU A 82 -1.22 1.93 -20.30
C GLU A 82 -0.15 0.86 -20.49
N ALA A 83 1.09 1.26 -20.82
CA ALA A 83 2.18 0.33 -21.14
C ALA A 83 2.51 -0.62 -19.97
N GLN A 84 2.42 -0.12 -18.73
CA GLN A 84 2.71 -0.88 -17.52
C GLN A 84 1.56 -0.74 -16.51
N GLU A 85 0.89 -1.85 -16.22
CA GLU A 85 -0.12 -1.92 -15.19
C GLU A 85 0.53 -2.07 -13.81
N TYR A 86 1.00 -0.98 -13.22
CA TYR A 86 1.45 -0.96 -11.82
C TYR A 86 0.30 -0.68 -10.85
N ALA A 87 0.52 -0.97 -9.56
CA ALA A 87 -0.46 -0.69 -8.52
C ALA A 87 -0.88 0.79 -8.50
N GLU A 88 0.06 1.71 -8.63
CA GLU A 88 -0.20 3.15 -8.70
C GLU A 88 -1.14 3.52 -9.85
N HIS A 89 -0.91 2.97 -11.05
CA HIS A 89 -1.79 3.15 -12.19
C HIS A 89 -3.21 2.72 -11.86
N ILE A 90 -3.40 1.50 -11.34
CA ILE A 90 -4.74 0.98 -10.98
C ILE A 90 -5.43 1.87 -9.94
N LEU A 91 -4.69 2.27 -8.91
CA LEU A 91 -5.22 3.00 -7.76
C LEU A 91 -5.52 4.48 -8.06
N LEU A 92 -4.75 5.13 -8.93
CA LEU A 92 -4.78 6.59 -9.13
C LEU A 92 -5.21 7.04 -10.53
N HIS A 93 -4.87 6.29 -11.59
CA HIS A 93 -4.91 6.81 -12.96
C HIS A 93 -5.78 6.00 -13.93
N CYS A 94 -5.98 4.71 -13.69
CA CYS A 94 -6.61 3.82 -14.64
C CYS A 94 -8.05 4.23 -14.96
N LYS A 95 -8.34 4.57 -16.21
CA LYS A 95 -9.70 4.95 -16.66
C LYS A 95 -10.74 3.84 -16.47
N ASN A 96 -10.32 2.57 -16.55
CA ASN A 96 -11.21 1.43 -16.32
C ASN A 96 -11.69 1.33 -14.86
N HIS A 97 -11.05 2.06 -13.95
CA HIS A 97 -11.33 2.04 -12.52
C HIS A 97 -11.78 3.40 -11.99
N ASP A 98 -12.20 4.32 -12.86
CA ASP A 98 -12.55 5.69 -12.45
C ASP A 98 -13.74 5.75 -11.49
N ILE A 99 -14.82 5.02 -11.79
CA ILE A 99 -16.02 4.96 -10.93
C ILE A 99 -15.67 4.44 -9.52
N PRO A 100 -15.08 3.24 -9.36
CA PRO A 100 -14.78 2.75 -8.02
C PRO A 100 -13.69 3.58 -7.31
N ARG A 101 -12.74 4.18 -8.04
CA ARG A 101 -11.74 5.11 -7.48
C ARG A 101 -12.40 6.38 -6.94
N LYS A 102 -13.35 6.98 -7.67
CA LYS A 102 -14.12 8.14 -7.20
C LYS A 102 -14.88 7.83 -5.92
N ASN A 103 -15.55 6.68 -5.87
CA ASN A 103 -16.25 6.22 -4.66
C ASN A 103 -15.31 6.03 -3.46
N LEU A 104 -14.10 5.47 -3.71
CA LEU A 104 -13.08 5.34 -2.69
C LEU A 104 -12.60 6.71 -2.18
N PHE A 105 -12.29 7.64 -3.07
CA PHE A 105 -11.79 8.97 -2.67
C PHE A 105 -12.84 9.83 -2.00
N GLN A 106 -14.11 9.78 -2.42
CA GLN A 106 -15.21 10.46 -1.72
C GLN A 106 -15.28 10.03 -0.25
N LYS A 107 -15.19 8.72 -0.01
CA LYS A 107 -15.13 8.13 1.32
C LYS A 107 -13.89 8.57 2.10
N LEU A 108 -12.70 8.47 1.50
CA LEU A 108 -11.43 8.84 2.14
C LEU A 108 -11.34 10.33 2.45
N ASN A 109 -11.88 11.22 1.60
CA ASN A 109 -11.84 12.67 1.78
C ASN A 109 -12.61 13.17 3.03
N SER A 110 -13.53 12.36 3.55
CA SER A 110 -14.21 12.65 4.83
C SER A 110 -13.30 12.40 6.03
N LEU A 111 -12.30 11.52 5.89
CA LEU A 111 -11.45 11.01 6.98
C LEU A 111 -10.03 11.54 6.95
N ASP A 112 -9.55 11.90 5.77
CA ASP A 112 -8.20 12.36 5.50
C ASP A 112 -8.25 13.44 4.42
N LYS A 113 -7.79 14.65 4.75
CA LYS A 113 -7.83 15.82 3.86
C LYS A 113 -6.62 15.94 2.93
N ARG A 114 -5.64 15.03 3.02
CA ARG A 114 -4.47 15.00 2.11
C ARG A 114 -4.91 14.89 0.65
N PRO A 115 -4.12 15.39 -0.32
CA PRO A 115 -4.43 15.20 -1.74
C PRO A 115 -4.47 13.71 -2.14
N PRO A 116 -5.12 13.35 -3.26
CA PRO A 116 -5.08 11.99 -3.79
C PRO A 116 -3.65 11.50 -4.01
N SER A 117 -3.27 10.44 -3.30
CA SER A 117 -1.95 9.82 -3.43
C SER A 117 -2.04 8.34 -3.05
N ILE A 118 -1.01 7.57 -3.39
CA ILE A 118 -0.92 6.17 -3.00
C ILE A 118 -0.85 6.02 -1.46
N ALA A 119 -0.15 6.93 -0.78
CA ALA A 119 -0.07 6.98 0.68
C ALA A 119 -1.42 7.27 1.34
N LYS A 120 -2.29 8.06 0.69
CA LYS A 120 -3.66 8.26 1.18
C LYS A 120 -4.48 6.97 1.18
N ILE A 121 -4.26 6.10 0.20
CA ILE A 121 -4.96 4.81 0.06
C ILE A 121 -4.32 3.73 0.92
N LEU A 122 -2.99 3.67 0.98
CA LEU A 122 -2.23 2.57 1.59
C LEU A 122 -1.63 2.91 2.96
N GLY A 123 -1.76 4.14 3.44
CA GLY A 123 -1.17 4.64 4.68
C GLY A 123 0.23 5.24 4.48
N PRO A 124 0.89 5.70 5.55
CA PRO A 124 0.40 5.76 6.93
C PRO A 124 -0.74 6.79 7.04
N TRP A 125 -1.68 6.54 7.96
CA TRP A 125 -2.82 7.43 8.18
C TRP A 125 -2.67 8.17 9.50
N PRO A 126 -3.23 9.39 9.61
CA PRO A 126 -3.28 10.12 10.87
C PRO A 126 -3.92 9.27 11.96
N LYS A 127 -3.45 9.44 13.21
CA LYS A 127 -3.93 8.65 14.36
C LYS A 127 -5.45 8.72 14.54
N GLU A 128 -6.00 9.88 14.24
CA GLU A 128 -7.44 10.19 14.32
C GLU A 128 -8.26 9.44 13.26
N SER A 129 -7.65 9.13 12.11
CA SER A 129 -8.31 8.50 10.97
C SER A 129 -8.32 6.98 11.04
N TYR A 130 -7.53 6.32 11.92
CA TYR A 130 -7.44 4.84 11.95
C TYR A 130 -8.79 4.15 12.15
N LYS A 131 -9.57 4.52 13.18
CA LYS A 131 -10.86 3.85 13.49
C LYS A 131 -11.93 4.13 12.43
N PRO A 132 -12.09 5.37 11.91
CA PRO A 132 -13.00 5.61 10.80
C PRO A 132 -12.57 4.91 9.51
N LEU A 133 -11.27 4.90 9.20
CA LEU A 133 -10.75 4.23 8.01
C LEU A 133 -10.99 2.72 8.07
N GLN A 134 -10.82 2.09 9.23
CA GLN A 134 -11.21 0.68 9.44
C GLN A 134 -12.66 0.40 9.03
N ARG A 135 -13.58 1.32 9.29
CA ARG A 135 -15.01 1.19 8.96
C ARG A 135 -15.32 1.50 7.50
N VAL A 136 -14.59 2.46 6.92
CA VAL A 136 -14.80 2.97 5.56
C VAL A 136 -14.02 2.20 4.51
N GLN A 137 -13.04 1.40 4.93
CA GLN A 137 -12.26 0.46 4.14
C GLN A 137 -13.09 -0.76 3.72
N SER A 138 -14.23 -0.50 3.09
CA SER A 138 -14.82 -1.38 2.09
C SER A 138 -13.85 -1.41 0.90
N PHE A 139 -12.76 -2.15 1.01
CA PHE A 139 -11.89 -2.50 -0.11
C PHE A 139 -12.57 -3.48 -1.08
N THR A 140 -13.89 -3.35 -1.24
CA THR A 140 -14.65 -3.86 -2.37
C THR A 140 -13.98 -3.45 -3.68
N PHE A 141 -13.35 -2.27 -3.71
CA PHE A 141 -12.49 -1.87 -4.82
C PHE A 141 -11.37 -2.89 -5.10
N LEU A 142 -10.55 -3.25 -4.11
CA LEU A 142 -9.48 -4.24 -4.29
C LEU A 142 -10.03 -5.63 -4.61
N ARG A 143 -11.19 -5.96 -4.04
CA ARG A 143 -11.85 -7.27 -4.25
C ARG A 143 -12.38 -7.43 -5.66
N ASN A 144 -12.90 -6.35 -6.24
CA ASN A 144 -13.50 -6.38 -7.58
C ASN A 144 -12.46 -6.37 -8.71
N GLN A 145 -11.20 -5.99 -8.43
CA GLN A 145 -10.14 -5.90 -9.45
C GLN A 145 -9.22 -7.13 -9.53
N LYS A 146 -9.62 -8.28 -8.94
CA LYS A 146 -8.78 -9.51 -8.86
C LYS A 146 -7.40 -9.26 -8.23
N LEU A 147 -7.27 -8.22 -7.42
CA LEU A 147 -6.06 -7.90 -6.65
C LEU A 147 -6.02 -8.67 -5.31
N LEU A 148 -7.10 -9.39 -4.99
CA LEU A 148 -7.28 -10.26 -3.82
C LEU A 148 -7.22 -11.72 -4.23
#